data_AF-A0A2G6NUH7-F1
#
_entry.id   AF-A0A2G6NUH7-F1
#
_cell.length_a   1.000
_cell.length_b   1.000
_cell.length_c   1.000
_cell.angle_alpha   90.00
_cell.angle_beta   90.00
_cell.angle_gamma   90.00
#
_symmetry.space_group_name_H-M   'P 1'
#
loop_
_entity.id
_entity.type
_entity.pdbx_description
1 polymer ?
#
loop_
_entity_poly.entity_id
_entity_poly.type
_entity_poly.pdbx_seq_one_letter_code
_entity_poly.pdbx_strand_id
1 'polypeptide(L)'
;TPAEDRDAALRTRDFAARHSDKIDFLNLAIFNMPQQSPETAECVTRNFSSDDLSIYTDFLHPLGWDRTRIRRFLDTDFRRTPELGSILRRDPPFFTSNFAPLLLPGVVNHGVRQ
;
A
#
# COMPACT_ATOMS: atom_id res chain seq x y z
N THR A 1 5.96 -5.43 -5.74
CA THR A 1 6.77 -6.66 -5.56
C THR A 1 7.83 -6.68 -6.64
N PRO A 2 8.83 -7.57 -6.62
CA PRO A 2 10.01 -7.47 -7.51
C PRO A 2 9.75 -7.33 -9.01
N ALA A 3 8.62 -7.87 -9.50
CA ALA A 3 8.21 -7.77 -10.90
C ALA A 3 7.46 -6.46 -11.25
N GLU A 4 7.03 -5.67 -10.26
CA GLU A 4 6.30 -4.44 -10.49
C GLU A 4 7.26 -3.27 -10.75
N ASP A 5 7.13 -2.63 -11.90
CA ASP A 5 7.89 -1.43 -12.25
C ASP A 5 7.01 -0.18 -12.31
N ARG A 6 7.62 0.94 -12.69
CA ARG A 6 6.92 2.21 -12.84
C ARG A 6 5.81 2.15 -13.90
N ASP A 7 6.03 1.44 -14.99
CA ASP A 7 5.06 1.37 -16.08
C ASP A 7 3.85 0.52 -15.67
N ALA A 8 4.07 -0.55 -14.91
CA ALA A 8 2.99 -1.31 -14.26
C ALA A 8 2.20 -0.42 -13.30
N ALA A 9 2.88 0.38 -12.48
CA ALA A 9 2.22 1.31 -11.56
C ALA A 9 1.37 2.36 -12.30
N LEU A 10 1.83 2.87 -13.44
CA LEU A 10 1.07 3.77 -14.31
C LEU A 10 -0.17 3.08 -14.89
N ARG A 11 -0.03 1.85 -15.40
CA ARG A 11 -1.18 1.08 -15.89
C ARG A 11 -2.23 0.84 -14.80
N THR A 12 -1.79 0.55 -13.57
CA THR A 12 -2.68 0.39 -12.41
C THR A 12 -3.40 1.70 -12.07
N ARG A 13 -2.70 2.83 -12.07
CA ARG A 13 -3.31 4.16 -11.88
C ARG A 13 -4.41 4.41 -12.92
N ASP A 14 -4.09 4.21 -14.20
CA ASP A 14 -5.01 4.50 -15.30
C ASP A 14 -6.22 3.54 -15.30
N PHE A 15 -6.01 2.29 -14.90
CA PHE A 15 -7.10 1.35 -14.68
C PHE A 15 -8.01 1.81 -13.52
N ALA A 16 -7.43 2.12 -12.36
CA ALA A 16 -8.21 2.54 -11.20
C ALA A 16 -8.97 3.85 -11.45
N ALA A 17 -8.37 4.80 -12.17
CA ALA A 17 -9.02 6.07 -12.52
C ALA A 17 -10.21 5.85 -13.47
N ARG A 18 -10.05 4.99 -14.49
CA ARG A 18 -11.14 4.65 -15.42
C ARG A 18 -12.33 3.95 -14.76
N HIS A 19 -12.11 3.28 -13.64
CA HIS A 19 -13.13 2.53 -12.89
C HIS A 19 -13.44 3.16 -11.53
N SER A 20 -13.13 4.44 -11.34
CA SER A 20 -13.25 5.10 -10.04
C SER A 20 -14.68 5.13 -9.51
N ASP A 21 -15.67 5.09 -10.40
CA ASP A 21 -17.10 5.02 -10.07
C ASP A 21 -17.52 3.67 -9.47
N LYS A 22 -16.67 2.63 -9.58
CA LYS A 22 -16.89 1.29 -9.03
C LYS A 22 -16.07 1.00 -7.77
N ILE A 23 -15.29 1.97 -7.30
CA ILE A 23 -14.37 1.81 -6.16
C ILE A 23 -14.85 2.72 -5.03
N ASP A 24 -15.33 2.14 -3.94
CA ASP A 24 -15.76 2.89 -2.77
C ASP A 24 -14.56 3.35 -1.92
N PHE A 25 -13.64 2.43 -1.64
CA PHE A 25 -12.46 2.62 -0.79
C PHE A 25 -11.21 2.05 -1.45
N LEU A 26 -10.04 2.61 -1.15
CA LEU A 26 -8.79 2.18 -1.78
C LEU A 26 -7.61 2.18 -0.80
N ASN A 27 -7.21 0.99 -0.35
CA ASN A 27 -5.98 0.83 0.43
C ASN A 27 -4.75 0.72 -0.48
N LEU A 28 -3.82 1.67 -0.35
CA LEU A 28 -2.56 1.69 -1.10
C LEU A 28 -1.47 0.95 -0.31
N ALA A 29 -1.31 -0.34 -0.57
CA ALA A 29 -0.22 -1.15 -0.01
C ALA A 29 1.05 -1.05 -0.88
N ILE A 30 2.22 -0.95 -0.25
CA ILE A 30 3.51 -0.89 -0.94
C ILE A 30 4.39 -2.05 -0.48
N PHE A 31 4.68 -2.96 -1.40
CA PHE A 31 5.74 -3.97 -1.28
C PHE A 31 5.70 -4.80 0.02
N ASN A 32 4.72 -5.69 0.08
CA ASN A 32 4.56 -6.72 1.10
C ASN A 32 5.17 -8.04 0.61
N MET A 33 6.51 -8.15 0.55
CA MET A 33 7.16 -9.40 0.16
C MET A 33 7.15 -10.39 1.34
N PRO A 34 6.49 -11.56 1.24
CA PRO A 34 6.51 -12.54 2.32
C PRO A 34 7.91 -13.14 2.49
N GLN A 35 8.33 -13.40 3.73
CA GLN A 35 9.68 -13.89 4.05
C GLN A 35 10.07 -15.23 3.37
N GLN A 36 9.09 -16.07 3.00
CA GLN A 36 9.32 -17.39 2.40
C GLN A 36 8.76 -17.51 0.98
N SER A 37 8.55 -16.39 0.30
CA SER A 37 8.06 -16.42 -1.07
C SER A 37 9.17 -16.83 -2.05
N PRO A 38 8.86 -17.48 -3.19
CA PRO A 38 9.88 -17.87 -4.18
C PRO A 38 10.75 -16.70 -4.65
N GLU A 39 10.17 -15.49 -4.73
CA GLU A 39 10.84 -14.26 -5.17
C GLU A 39 11.98 -13.84 -4.22
N THR A 40 11.98 -14.31 -2.97
CA THR A 40 13.09 -14.08 -2.02
C THR A 40 14.40 -14.74 -2.46
N ALA A 41 14.33 -15.82 -3.26
CA ALA A 41 15.52 -16.48 -3.81
C ALA A 41 16.17 -15.67 -4.94
N GLU A 42 15.40 -14.79 -5.58
CA GLU A 42 15.82 -14.04 -6.77
C GLU A 42 16.19 -12.58 -6.44
N CYS A 43 15.95 -12.14 -5.20
CA CYS A 43 16.15 -10.77 -4.77
C CYS A 43 17.03 -10.69 -3.53
N VAL A 44 17.85 -9.63 -3.43
CA VAL A 44 18.59 -9.33 -2.20
C VAL A 44 17.61 -8.83 -1.15
N THR A 45 17.36 -9.65 -0.11
CA THR A 45 16.44 -9.34 0.98
C THR A 45 17.13 -8.57 2.11
N ARG A 46 16.32 -7.87 2.92
CA ARG A 46 16.73 -7.11 4.10
C ARG A 46 15.67 -7.23 5.18
N ASN A 47 16.06 -7.11 6.44
CA ASN A 47 15.09 -7.11 7.54
C ASN A 47 14.16 -5.91 7.38
N PHE A 48 12.85 -6.19 7.31
CA PHE A 48 11.83 -5.15 7.22
C PHE A 48 11.55 -4.51 8.58
N SER A 49 11.50 -5.33 9.63
CA SER A 49 11.37 -4.91 11.01
C SER A 49 12.42 -5.64 11.86
N SER A 50 12.76 -5.07 13.02
CA SER A 50 13.51 -5.74 14.08
C SER A 50 12.64 -6.66 14.95
N ASP A 51 11.32 -6.68 14.71
CA ASP A 51 10.40 -7.53 15.47
C ASP A 51 10.52 -9.00 15.04
N ASP A 52 10.51 -9.90 16.03
CA ASP A 52 10.68 -11.34 15.84
C ASP A 52 9.56 -12.03 15.02
N LEU A 53 8.42 -11.34 14.79
CA LEU A 53 7.24 -11.89 14.13
C LEU A 53 6.89 -11.18 12.81
N SER A 54 7.86 -10.56 12.14
CA SER A 54 7.60 -9.94 10.84
C SER A 54 7.30 -10.99 9.76
N ILE A 55 6.09 -10.97 9.19
CA ILE A 55 5.72 -11.86 8.07
C ILE A 55 6.33 -11.39 6.75
N TYR A 56 6.75 -10.13 6.69
CA TYR A 56 7.28 -9.49 5.48
C TYR A 56 8.78 -9.21 5.60
N THR A 57 9.44 -9.18 4.45
CA THR A 57 10.84 -8.78 4.30
C THR A 57 10.96 -7.60 3.34
N ASP A 58 12.00 -6.80 3.50
CA ASP A 58 12.33 -5.74 2.56
C ASP A 58 13.29 -6.30 1.51
N PHE A 59 13.44 -5.60 0.39
CA PHE A 59 14.31 -6.05 -0.69
C PHE A 59 14.85 -4.91 -1.54
N LEU A 60 15.99 -5.18 -2.17
CA LEU A 60 16.47 -4.35 -3.25
C LEU A 60 15.68 -4.65 -4.52
N HIS A 61 14.91 -3.66 -4.97
CA HIS A 61 14.13 -3.80 -6.19
C HIS A 61 15.06 -3.96 -7.40
N PRO A 62 14.94 -5.05 -8.20
CA PRO A 62 15.88 -5.34 -9.28
C PRO A 62 15.89 -4.24 -10.36
N LEU A 63 14.72 -3.65 -10.63
CA LEU A 63 14.55 -2.54 -11.58
C LEU A 63 14.76 -1.15 -10.96
N GLY A 64 15.24 -1.07 -9.72
CA GLY A 64 15.42 0.19 -9.00
C GLY A 64 14.11 0.92 -8.70
N TRP A 65 12.96 0.24 -8.72
CA TRP A 65 11.66 0.80 -8.33
C TRP A 65 11.45 0.66 -6.82
N ASP A 66 12.30 1.32 -6.04
CA ASP A 66 12.29 1.21 -4.58
C ASP A 66 11.09 1.90 -3.91
N ARG A 67 10.92 1.66 -2.61
CA ARG A 67 9.82 2.23 -1.80
C ARG A 67 9.81 3.75 -1.78
N THR A 68 10.96 4.41 -1.88
CA THR A 68 11.04 5.87 -1.89
C THR A 68 10.45 6.41 -3.20
N ARG A 69 10.82 5.80 -4.32
CA ARG A 69 10.27 6.14 -5.64
C ARG A 69 8.78 5.87 -5.72
N ILE A 70 8.30 4.77 -5.13
CA ILE A 70 6.86 4.47 -5.09
C ILE A 70 6.11 5.47 -4.24
N ARG A 71 6.59 5.80 -3.04
CA ARG A 71 5.96 6.84 -2.21
C ARG A 71 5.85 8.15 -2.95
N ARG A 72 6.94 8.56 -3.64
CA ARG A 72 6.93 9.75 -4.49
C ARG A 72 5.89 9.66 -5.61
N PHE A 73 5.82 8.53 -6.32
CA PHE A 73 4.82 8.29 -7.35
C PHE A 73 3.40 8.36 -6.80
N LEU A 74 3.13 7.77 -5.63
CA LEU A 74 1.83 7.85 -5.00
C LEU A 74 1.45 9.30 -4.69
N ASP A 75 2.38 10.10 -4.19
CA ASP A 75 2.13 11.49 -3.80
C ASP A 75 2.00 12.46 -4.98
N THR A 76 2.74 12.22 -6.07
CA THR A 76 2.86 13.14 -7.20
C THR A 76 2.01 12.76 -8.41
N ASP A 77 1.77 11.48 -8.64
CA ASP A 77 0.98 10.97 -9.77
C ASP A 77 -0.37 10.40 -9.30
N PHE A 78 -0.34 9.38 -8.43
CA PHE A 78 -1.53 8.60 -8.10
C PHE A 78 -2.58 9.42 -7.34
N ARG A 79 -2.20 10.03 -6.22
CA ARG A 79 -3.09 10.86 -5.38
C ARG A 79 -3.54 12.15 -6.06
N ARG A 80 -2.77 12.63 -7.05
CA ARG A 80 -3.05 13.87 -7.79
C ARG A 80 -4.01 13.67 -8.95
N THR A 81 -4.26 12.42 -9.35
CA THR A 81 -5.31 12.07 -10.31
C THR A 81 -6.67 12.40 -9.69
N PRO A 82 -7.48 13.31 -10.27
CA PRO A 82 -8.70 13.82 -9.63
C PRO A 82 -9.67 12.73 -9.17
N GLU A 83 -9.88 11.72 -10.02
CA GLU A 83 -10.76 10.59 -9.80
C GLU A 83 -10.31 9.79 -8.57
N LEU A 84 -9.02 9.46 -8.49
CA LEU A 84 -8.43 8.69 -7.39
C LEU A 84 -8.32 9.48 -6.10
N GLY A 85 -7.95 10.77 -6.20
CA GLY A 85 -7.89 11.66 -5.05
C GLY A 85 -9.25 11.81 -4.36
N SER A 86 -10.35 11.74 -5.12
CA SER A 86 -11.70 11.77 -4.54
C SER A 86 -12.01 10.51 -3.73
N ILE A 87 -11.64 9.32 -4.23
CA ILE A 87 -11.78 8.04 -3.52
C ILE A 87 -11.02 8.09 -2.21
N LEU A 88 -9.73 8.46 -2.25
CA LEU A 88 -8.84 8.46 -1.09
C LEU A 88 -9.24 9.45 0.00
N ARG A 89 -10.00 10.50 -0.34
CA ARG A 89 -10.55 11.45 0.65
C ARG A 89 -11.80 10.92 1.37
N ARG A 90 -12.44 9.87 0.83
CA ARG A 90 -13.61 9.22 1.45
C ARG A 90 -13.23 8.14 2.44
N ASP A 91 -11.97 7.68 2.42
CA ASP A 91 -11.51 6.65 3.34
C ASP A 91 -11.71 7.13 4.79
N PRO A 92 -12.42 6.35 5.64
CA PRO A 92 -12.62 6.72 7.02
C PRO A 92 -11.28 6.85 7.75
N PRO A 93 -11.14 7.74 8.75
CA PRO A 93 -9.85 7.97 9.43
C PRO A 93 -9.28 6.73 10.15
N PHE A 94 -10.09 5.69 10.33
CA PHE A 94 -9.69 4.42 10.94
C PHE A 94 -9.29 3.34 9.91
N PHE A 95 -9.50 3.56 8.61
CA PHE A 95 -8.94 2.71 7.55
C PHE A 95 -7.46 3.10 7.36
N THR A 96 -6.57 2.34 7.99
CA THR A 96 -5.12 2.52 7.85
C THR A 96 -4.51 1.35 7.09
N SER A 97 -3.30 1.52 6.54
CA SER A 97 -2.61 0.47 5.78
C SER A 97 -2.36 -0.82 6.56
N ASN A 98 -2.48 -0.80 7.90
CA ASN A 98 -2.26 -1.95 8.77
C ASN A 98 -3.55 -2.55 9.36
N PHE A 99 -4.68 -1.84 9.30
CA PHE A 99 -5.94 -2.30 9.85
C PHE A 99 -7.10 -1.66 9.09
N ALA A 100 -7.89 -2.48 8.40
CA ALA A 100 -9.31 -2.18 8.21
C ALA A 100 -10.01 -2.78 9.44
N PRO A 101 -10.47 -1.97 10.40
CA PRO A 101 -11.07 -2.53 11.59
C PRO A 101 -12.41 -3.16 11.17
N LEU A 102 -12.62 -4.42 11.56
CA LEU A 102 -13.93 -5.07 11.51
C LEU A 102 -14.83 -4.39 12.55
N LEU A 103 -15.23 -3.13 12.30
CA LEU A 103 -16.15 -2.42 13.17
C LEU A 103 -17.57 -2.82 12.81
N LEU A 104 -18.21 -3.54 13.72
CA LEU A 104 -19.66 -3.56 13.80
C LEU A 104 -20.14 -2.13 14.12
N PRO A 105 -21.20 -1.62 13.48
CA PRO A 105 -21.72 -0.30 13.80
C PRO A 105 -22.14 -0.25 15.27
N GLY A 106 -21.49 0.61 16.08
CA GLY A 106 -21.98 0.95 17.42
C GLY A 106 -20.98 1.06 18.57
N VAL A 107 -19.69 0.72 18.41
CA VAL A 107 -18.74 0.83 19.53
C VAL A 107 -18.11 2.22 19.57
N VAL A 108 -18.62 3.07 20.48
CA VAL A 108 -18.01 4.35 20.86
C VAL A 108 -16.72 4.05 21.62
N ASN A 109 -15.58 4.46 21.06
CA ASN A 109 -14.29 4.30 21.72
C ASN A 109 -14.11 5.42 22.76
N HIS A 110 -14.30 5.10 24.04
CA HIS A 110 -13.91 6.00 25.12
C HIS A 110 -12.39 5.92 25.30
N GLY A 111 -11.69 6.92 24.77
CA GLY A 111 -10.24 7.03 24.84
C GLY A 111 -9.74 6.93 26.28
N VAL A 112 -8.80 6.00 26.50
CA VAL A 112 -7.93 6.02 27.67
C VAL A 112 -6.90 7.12 27.44
N ARG A 113 -7.00 8.19 28.25
CA ARG A 113 -5.94 9.19 28.38
C ARG A 113 -4.76 8.54 29.10
N GLN A 114 -3.56 8.72 28.54
CA GLN A 114 -2.32 8.77 29.31
C GLN A 114 -1.89 10.23 29.35
#